data_AF-A0A1G0GAE9-F1
#
_entry.id   AF-A0A1G0GAE9-F1
#
_cell.length_a   1.000
_cell.length_b   1.000
_cell.length_c   1.000
_cell.angle_alpha   90.00
_cell.angle_beta   90.00
_cell.angle_gamma   90.00
#
_symmetry.space_group_name_H-M   'P 1'
#
loop_
_entity.id
_entity.type
_entity.pdbx_description
1 polymer ?
#
loop_
_entity_poly.entity_id
_entity_poly.type
_entity_poly.pdbx_seq_one_letter_code
_entity_poly.pdbx_strand_id
1 'polypeptide(L)'
;MKRLLLAIAILVILTLTGYLLLQEETPEQSLVAESETITADETAQMVAGPVLRKEAETYISEITSGKKAQIDVKTADDFVAGDQSISLSSGQEIEITTPAELIADEGLSPDAPVTLVREQEQIEIKTPAQILAEAGGNLDSKVKILEAGQIRELTVGELLEKYPESSKSSVSVVKQVEQFEVTTVKEILDDQSTDKNKPIKIIKKPYKLKSTTVDELLMGETDVTDASVFYVKNVGRDDKQGIWGIVHNSLVRNFASGIAIRRHEEIKKYQVAIPVDADERLANHSSSFLGRMISDKTSKSYVYNYENGKMGRNPDLIYPGQEIVIISFTPEELAEIYQHFVARSGL
;
A
#
# COMPACT_ATOMS: atom_id res chain seq x y z
N MET A 1 16.36 47.75 -69.24
CA MET A 1 15.31 46.78 -68.87
C MET A 1 15.49 46.16 -67.48
N LYS A 2 16.68 45.69 -67.05
CA LYS A 2 16.87 45.11 -65.70
C LYS A 2 16.65 46.08 -64.52
N ARG A 3 16.93 47.39 -64.69
CA ARG A 3 16.71 48.42 -63.64
C ARG A 3 15.24 48.82 -63.47
N LEU A 4 14.41 48.63 -64.50
CA LEU A 4 12.97 48.93 -64.47
C LEU A 4 12.18 47.83 -63.76
N LEU A 5 12.56 46.56 -63.98
CA LEU A 5 11.97 45.40 -63.29
C LEU A 5 12.27 45.39 -61.77
N LEU A 6 13.46 45.85 -61.37
CA LEU A 6 13.82 45.95 -59.95
C LEU A 6 13.01 47.04 -59.23
N ALA A 7 12.74 48.17 -59.91
CA ALA A 7 11.96 49.27 -59.34
C ALA A 7 10.48 48.87 -59.11
N ILE A 8 9.90 48.09 -60.02
CA ILE A 8 8.51 47.61 -59.89
C ILE A 8 8.38 46.57 -58.78
N ALA A 9 9.36 45.66 -58.63
CA ALA A 9 9.36 44.68 -57.55
C ALA A 9 9.48 45.33 -56.15
N ILE A 10 10.28 46.38 -56.01
CA ILE A 10 10.41 47.14 -54.75
C ILE A 10 9.13 47.92 -54.43
N LEU A 11 8.45 48.47 -55.45
CA LEU A 11 7.18 49.18 -55.27
C LEU A 11 6.07 48.24 -54.77
N VAL A 12 5.99 47.02 -55.31
CA VAL A 12 4.99 46.01 -54.90
C VAL A 12 5.22 45.55 -53.45
N ILE A 13 6.49 45.36 -53.06
CA ILE A 13 6.84 44.98 -51.69
C ILE A 13 6.49 46.12 -50.71
N LEU A 14 6.79 47.38 -51.04
CA LEU A 14 6.45 48.55 -50.21
C LEU A 14 4.94 48.78 -50.08
N THR A 15 4.15 48.50 -51.13
CA THR A 15 2.68 48.57 -51.04
C THR A 15 2.09 47.46 -50.18
N LEU A 16 2.72 46.28 -50.16
CA LEU A 16 2.24 45.14 -49.37
C LEU A 16 2.59 45.28 -47.87
N THR A 17 3.77 45.80 -47.53
CA THR A 17 4.12 46.13 -46.14
C THR A 17 3.39 47.36 -45.61
N GLY A 18 3.08 48.35 -46.44
CA GLY A 18 2.26 49.50 -46.05
C GLY A 18 0.81 49.13 -45.73
N TYR A 19 0.24 48.15 -46.43
CA TYR A 19 -1.12 47.67 -46.18
C TYR A 19 -1.22 46.83 -44.88
N LEU A 20 -0.17 46.07 -44.56
CA LEU A 20 -0.12 45.26 -43.33
C LEU A 20 0.16 46.06 -42.05
N LEU A 21 0.75 47.26 -42.16
CA LEU A 21 1.00 48.15 -41.02
C LEU A 21 -0.12 49.17 -40.75
N LEU A 22 -1.15 49.22 -41.61
CA LEU A 22 -2.29 50.14 -41.43
C LEU A 22 -3.46 49.55 -40.65
N GLN A 23 -3.30 48.37 -40.05
CA GLN A 23 -4.41 47.61 -39.46
C GLN A 23 -4.30 47.36 -37.94
N GLU A 24 -3.59 48.20 -37.21
CA GLU A 24 -3.64 48.21 -35.74
C GLU A 24 -3.82 49.62 -35.15
N GLU A 25 -4.80 49.70 -34.23
CA GLU A 25 -5.13 50.72 -33.21
C GLU A 25 -5.73 52.05 -33.68
N THR A 26 -6.96 52.41 -33.25
CA THR A 26 -7.21 53.09 -31.95
C THR A 26 -8.73 53.16 -31.58
N PRO A 27 -9.13 53.58 -30.36
CA PRO A 27 -10.17 52.93 -29.54
C PRO A 27 -11.31 53.89 -29.10
N GLU A 28 -12.02 53.50 -28.02
CA GLU A 28 -13.03 54.23 -27.20
C GLU A 28 -14.49 53.82 -27.45
N GLN A 29 -15.34 53.47 -26.48
CA GLN A 29 -15.22 53.26 -25.03
C GLN A 29 -16.59 52.70 -24.54
N SER A 30 -16.57 51.96 -23.42
CA SER A 30 -17.66 51.80 -22.43
C SER A 30 -18.45 50.49 -22.40
N LEU A 31 -17.95 49.60 -21.53
CA LEU A 31 -18.63 49.02 -20.37
C LEU A 31 -19.87 48.11 -20.57
N VAL A 32 -19.70 46.92 -19.96
CA VAL A 32 -20.67 46.03 -19.31
C VAL A 32 -21.11 44.77 -20.08
N ALA A 33 -20.75 43.63 -19.47
CA ALA A 33 -21.25 42.25 -19.62
C ALA A 33 -20.61 41.36 -20.72
N GLU A 34 -19.41 40.85 -20.43
CA GLU A 34 -19.05 39.48 -20.82
C GLU A 34 -20.07 38.52 -20.17
N SER A 35 -20.94 37.91 -20.98
CA SER A 35 -21.41 36.57 -20.70
C SER A 35 -20.30 35.62 -21.15
N GLU A 36 -19.48 35.18 -20.21
CA GLU A 36 -18.70 33.96 -20.37
C GLU A 36 -19.68 32.83 -20.70
N THR A 37 -19.66 32.37 -21.94
CA THR A 37 -20.31 31.11 -22.30
C THR A 37 -19.35 30.02 -21.86
N ILE A 38 -19.44 29.64 -20.58
CA ILE A 38 -18.77 28.46 -20.05
C ILE A 38 -19.33 27.27 -20.82
N THR A 39 -18.52 26.66 -21.69
CA THR A 39 -18.87 25.39 -22.30
C THR A 39 -19.00 24.34 -21.21
N ALA A 40 -20.09 23.58 -21.25
CA ALA A 40 -20.49 22.58 -20.24
C ALA A 40 -19.44 21.48 -19.95
N ASP A 41 -18.34 21.44 -20.69
CA ASP A 41 -17.25 20.47 -20.57
C ASP A 41 -16.21 20.88 -19.49
N GLU A 42 -15.94 22.18 -19.32
CA GLU A 42 -14.96 22.66 -18.32
C GLU A 42 -15.57 22.71 -16.90
N THR A 43 -16.88 22.94 -16.81
CA THR A 43 -17.62 22.85 -15.54
C THR A 43 -17.78 21.40 -15.08
N ALA A 44 -17.82 20.43 -16.00
CA ALA A 44 -17.82 19.01 -15.66
C ALA A 44 -16.47 18.59 -15.05
N GLN A 45 -15.33 19.06 -15.58
CA GLN A 45 -14.00 18.75 -15.04
C GLN A 45 -13.70 19.40 -13.67
N MET A 46 -14.13 20.65 -13.44
CA MET A 46 -13.88 21.34 -12.16
C MET A 46 -14.75 20.83 -10.99
N VAL A 47 -15.95 20.29 -11.28
CA VAL A 47 -16.87 19.76 -10.25
C VAL A 47 -16.68 18.26 -10.04
N ALA A 48 -16.21 17.53 -11.06
CA ALA A 48 -15.87 16.11 -10.96
C ALA A 48 -14.66 15.84 -10.06
N GLY A 49 -13.59 16.65 -10.13
CA GLY A 49 -12.37 16.47 -9.33
C GLY A 49 -12.56 16.34 -7.80
N PRO A 50 -13.24 17.28 -7.12
CA PRO A 50 -13.44 17.22 -5.67
C PRO A 50 -14.48 16.19 -5.23
N VAL A 51 -15.46 15.85 -6.07
CA VAL A 51 -16.45 14.79 -5.79
C VAL A 51 -15.81 13.41 -5.93
N LEU A 52 -15.05 13.18 -7.00
CA LEU A 52 -14.27 11.95 -7.22
C LEU A 52 -13.21 11.71 -6.14
N ARG A 53 -12.65 12.76 -5.52
CA ARG A 53 -11.70 12.64 -4.40
C ARG A 53 -12.35 12.05 -3.14
N LYS A 54 -13.52 12.56 -2.75
CA LYS A 54 -14.29 12.05 -1.60
C LYS A 54 -14.85 10.64 -1.87
N GLU A 55 -15.13 10.35 -3.13
CA GLU A 55 -15.53 9.03 -3.61
C GLU A 55 -14.36 8.04 -3.62
N ALA A 56 -13.14 8.48 -3.97
CA ALA A 56 -11.90 7.69 -3.87
C ALA A 56 -11.53 7.36 -2.41
N GLU A 57 -11.73 8.31 -1.48
CA GLU A 57 -11.59 8.07 -0.04
C GLU A 57 -12.60 7.02 0.47
N THR A 58 -13.82 7.02 -0.08
CA THR A 58 -14.84 5.99 0.22
C THR A 58 -14.52 4.66 -0.46
N TYR A 59 -13.86 4.67 -1.61
CA TYR A 59 -13.37 3.47 -2.30
C TYR A 59 -12.20 2.81 -1.54
N ILE A 60 -11.26 3.61 -1.04
CA ILE A 60 -10.20 3.12 -0.13
C ILE A 60 -10.86 2.55 1.11
N SER A 61 -11.80 3.29 1.72
CA SER A 61 -12.49 2.77 2.89
C SER A 61 -13.20 1.46 2.54
N GLU A 62 -14.04 1.33 1.52
CA GLU A 62 -14.79 0.08 1.27
C GLU A 62 -13.92 -1.12 0.82
N ILE A 63 -12.85 -0.92 0.05
CA ILE A 63 -11.90 -2.00 -0.29
C ILE A 63 -11.10 -2.45 0.94
N THR A 64 -10.87 -1.55 1.89
CA THR A 64 -10.13 -1.83 3.13
C THR A 64 -11.03 -2.05 4.36
N SER A 65 -12.34 -1.78 4.28
CA SER A 65 -13.30 -1.76 5.41
C SER A 65 -13.92 -3.10 5.72
N GLY A 66 -13.51 -4.16 5.04
CA GLY A 66 -13.60 -5.48 5.63
C GLY A 66 -12.48 -5.60 6.65
N LYS A 67 -12.80 -5.64 7.96
CA LYS A 67 -11.87 -6.11 9.00
C LYS A 67 -11.55 -7.58 8.66
N LYS A 68 -10.57 -7.78 7.78
CA LYS A 68 -10.28 -9.09 7.20
C LYS A 68 -9.61 -9.91 8.29
N ALA A 69 -10.11 -11.12 8.48
CA ALA A 69 -9.33 -12.19 9.07
C ALA A 69 -7.93 -12.18 8.43
N GLN A 70 -6.91 -12.52 9.23
CA GLN A 70 -5.53 -12.63 8.76
C GLN A 70 -5.46 -13.35 7.41
N ILE A 71 -4.77 -12.75 6.43
CA ILE A 71 -4.64 -13.31 5.08
C ILE A 71 -3.46 -14.28 5.05
N ASP A 72 -3.66 -15.50 4.57
CA ASP A 72 -2.54 -16.44 4.37
C ASP A 72 -1.71 -16.02 3.15
N VAL A 73 -0.40 -15.87 3.35
CA VAL A 73 0.59 -15.56 2.31
C VAL A 73 0.53 -16.54 1.13
N LYS A 74 0.07 -17.77 1.36
CA LYS A 74 -0.05 -18.82 0.34
C LYS A 74 -1.27 -18.64 -0.57
N THR A 75 -2.27 -17.89 -0.13
CA THR A 75 -3.53 -17.69 -0.86
C THR A 75 -3.85 -16.22 -1.14
N ALA A 76 -2.96 -15.30 -0.79
CA ALA A 76 -3.17 -13.87 -0.98
C ALA A 76 -3.44 -13.52 -2.46
N ASP A 77 -4.55 -12.83 -2.74
CA ASP A 77 -4.89 -12.23 -4.04
C ASP A 77 -5.90 -11.09 -3.79
N ASP A 78 -5.46 -10.07 -3.05
CA ASP A 78 -6.36 -9.09 -2.44
C ASP A 78 -5.78 -7.67 -2.42
N PHE A 79 -6.65 -6.67 -2.55
CA PHE A 79 -6.36 -5.32 -2.11
C PHE A 79 -6.58 -5.18 -0.60
N VAL A 80 -5.66 -4.49 0.06
CA VAL A 80 -5.55 -4.38 1.53
C VAL A 80 -4.97 -3.03 1.95
N ALA A 81 -5.23 -2.63 3.19
CA ALA A 81 -4.56 -1.51 3.84
C ALA A 81 -3.18 -1.92 4.38
N GLY A 82 -2.36 -0.94 4.76
CA GLY A 82 -1.04 -1.15 5.34
C GLY A 82 -1.05 -1.96 6.65
N ASP A 83 -2.05 -1.74 7.50
CA ASP A 83 -2.23 -2.42 8.78
C ASP A 83 -2.79 -3.85 8.66
N GLN A 84 -3.05 -4.32 7.43
CA GLN A 84 -3.57 -5.66 7.20
C GLN A 84 -2.57 -6.73 7.68
N SER A 85 -3.05 -7.59 8.59
CA SER A 85 -2.27 -8.75 9.04
C SER A 85 -2.19 -9.84 7.97
N ILE A 86 -0.97 -10.31 7.72
CA ILE A 86 -0.60 -11.42 6.84
C ILE A 86 -0.03 -12.54 7.71
N SER A 87 -0.58 -13.76 7.57
CA SER A 87 0.06 -14.99 8.06
C SER A 87 1.12 -15.40 7.07
N LEU A 88 2.37 -15.33 7.48
CA LEU A 88 3.51 -15.80 6.70
C LEU A 88 3.71 -17.32 6.85
N SER A 89 2.87 -17.97 7.65
CA SER A 89 2.77 -19.43 7.80
C SER A 89 4.16 -20.07 7.90
N SER A 90 4.99 -19.59 8.82
CA SER A 90 6.20 -20.33 9.19
C SER A 90 5.74 -21.54 10.02
N GLY A 91 5.75 -22.72 9.41
CA GLY A 91 5.54 -24.00 10.10
C GLY A 91 6.69 -24.35 11.05
N GLN A 92 7.32 -23.34 11.64
CA GLN A 92 8.42 -23.45 12.58
C GLN A 92 7.83 -23.53 13.99
N GLU A 93 7.86 -24.73 14.54
CA GLU A 93 7.41 -25.02 15.89
C GLU A 93 8.41 -24.42 16.89
N ILE A 94 7.90 -23.70 17.89
CA ILE A 94 8.73 -23.21 19.00
C ILE A 94 8.94 -24.42 19.92
N GLU A 95 10.18 -24.84 20.06
CA GLU A 95 10.56 -25.92 20.97
C GLU A 95 10.99 -25.30 22.31
N ILE A 96 10.54 -25.89 23.40
CA ILE A 96 11.07 -25.59 24.74
C ILE A 96 12.17 -26.61 25.02
N THR A 97 13.38 -26.13 25.22
CA THR A 97 14.57 -26.95 25.46
C THR A 97 15.45 -26.28 26.52
N THR A 98 16.58 -26.88 26.85
CA THR A 98 17.63 -26.25 27.66
C THR A 98 18.91 -26.07 26.85
N PRO A 99 19.76 -25.08 27.19
CA PRO A 99 21.09 -24.97 26.58
C PRO A 99 21.91 -26.26 26.67
N ALA A 100 21.77 -27.04 27.76
CA ALA A 100 22.44 -28.33 27.91
C ALA A 100 21.96 -29.38 26.89
N GLU A 101 20.66 -29.45 26.61
CA GLU A 101 20.08 -30.37 25.63
C GLU A 101 20.45 -29.99 24.19
N LEU A 102 20.63 -28.69 23.91
CA LEU A 102 21.06 -28.23 22.58
C LEU A 102 22.47 -28.71 22.20
N ILE A 103 23.37 -28.85 23.17
CA ILE A 103 24.71 -29.40 22.93
C ILE A 103 24.64 -30.90 22.64
N ALA A 104 23.71 -31.59 23.29
CA ALA A 104 23.55 -33.03 23.16
C ALA A 104 22.83 -33.45 21.86
N ASP A 105 22.23 -32.49 21.14
CA ASP A 105 21.56 -32.74 19.86
C ASP A 105 22.60 -32.94 18.75
N GLU A 106 22.87 -34.21 18.39
CA GLU A 106 23.78 -34.58 17.31
C GLU A 106 23.37 -34.01 15.93
N GLY A 107 22.12 -33.57 15.79
CA GLY A 107 21.58 -32.95 14.57
C GLY A 107 21.91 -31.45 14.42
N LEU A 108 22.46 -30.79 15.44
CA LEU A 108 22.77 -29.36 15.45
C LEU A 108 24.28 -29.11 15.60
N SER A 109 24.86 -28.46 14.60
CA SER A 109 26.25 -27.97 14.70
C SER A 109 26.33 -26.79 15.68
N PRO A 110 27.44 -26.61 16.43
CA PRO A 110 27.62 -25.46 17.31
C PRO A 110 27.45 -24.10 16.61
N ASP A 111 27.86 -24.01 15.34
CA ASP A 111 27.74 -22.79 14.54
C ASP A 111 26.45 -22.76 13.70
N ALA A 112 25.54 -23.73 13.88
CA ALA A 112 24.26 -23.75 13.17
C ALA A 112 23.41 -22.56 13.63
N PRO A 113 22.84 -21.78 12.69
CA PRO A 113 22.00 -20.65 13.05
C PRO A 113 20.64 -21.15 13.55
N VAL A 114 20.29 -20.73 14.75
CA VAL A 114 19.03 -21.00 15.44
C VAL A 114 18.38 -19.67 15.80
N THR A 115 17.11 -19.69 16.20
CA THR A 115 16.48 -18.52 16.79
C THR A 115 16.13 -18.74 18.23
N LEU A 116 16.61 -17.86 19.08
CA LEU A 116 16.22 -17.74 20.47
C LEU A 116 14.96 -16.86 20.56
N VAL A 117 13.94 -17.34 21.24
CA VAL A 117 12.70 -16.60 21.47
C VAL A 117 12.71 -16.07 22.90
N ARG A 118 12.79 -14.74 23.05
CA ARG A 118 12.76 -14.05 24.34
C ARG A 118 11.41 -13.39 24.53
N GLU A 119 10.79 -13.54 25.68
CA GLU A 119 9.63 -12.73 26.04
C GLU A 119 10.10 -11.39 26.61
N GLN A 120 9.61 -10.30 26.03
CA GLN A 120 9.88 -8.95 26.51
C GLN A 120 8.58 -8.21 26.80
N GLU A 121 8.64 -7.33 27.79
CA GLU A 121 7.55 -6.38 28.05
C GLU A 121 7.79 -5.11 27.24
N GLN A 122 6.85 -4.80 26.35
CA GLN A 122 6.84 -3.57 25.56
C GLN A 122 5.73 -2.66 26.05
N ILE A 123 6.01 -1.36 26.14
CA ILE A 123 5.03 -0.34 26.53
C ILE A 123 4.50 0.33 25.26
N GLU A 124 3.19 0.27 25.06
CA GLU A 124 2.48 0.93 23.97
C GLU A 124 1.55 2.01 24.53
N ILE A 125 1.51 3.18 23.89
CA ILE A 125 0.57 4.24 24.27
C ILE A 125 -0.71 4.05 23.46
N LYS A 126 -1.84 3.83 24.15
CA LYS A 126 -3.15 3.61 23.52
C LYS A 126 -4.23 4.50 24.11
N THR A 127 -5.27 4.74 23.32
CA THR A 127 -6.52 5.31 23.84
C THR A 127 -7.41 4.20 24.42
N PRO A 128 -8.31 4.52 25.37
CA PRO A 128 -9.25 3.53 25.91
C PRO A 128 -10.13 2.89 24.84
N ALA A 129 -10.51 3.64 23.80
CA ALA A 129 -11.24 3.13 22.65
C ALA A 129 -10.44 2.05 21.88
N GLN A 130 -9.14 2.25 21.67
CA GLN A 130 -8.27 1.25 21.03
C GLN A 130 -8.16 -0.03 21.88
N ILE A 131 -8.04 0.11 23.20
CA ILE A 131 -7.96 -1.02 24.13
C ILE A 131 -9.26 -1.83 24.10
N LEU A 132 -10.41 -1.17 24.13
CA LEU A 132 -11.72 -1.82 24.03
C LEU A 132 -11.90 -2.54 22.67
N ALA A 133 -11.44 -1.91 21.58
CA ALA A 133 -11.49 -2.49 20.24
C ALA A 133 -10.60 -3.75 20.12
N GLU A 134 -9.40 -3.75 20.71
CA GLU A 134 -8.50 -4.92 20.76
C GLU A 134 -9.08 -6.06 21.60
N ALA A 135 -9.80 -5.73 22.67
CA ALA A 135 -10.53 -6.69 23.48
C ALA A 135 -11.83 -7.20 22.81
N GLY A 136 -12.15 -6.76 21.59
CA GLY A 136 -13.37 -7.15 20.89
C GLY A 136 -14.65 -6.71 21.60
N GLY A 137 -14.60 -5.62 22.37
CA GLY A 137 -15.71 -5.15 23.20
C GLY A 137 -15.90 -5.92 24.51
N ASN A 138 -15.05 -6.91 24.82
CA ASN A 138 -15.16 -7.70 26.04
C ASN A 138 -14.56 -6.96 27.24
N LEU A 139 -15.42 -6.48 28.13
CA LEU A 139 -15.06 -5.74 29.34
C LEU A 139 -14.30 -6.58 30.38
N ASP A 140 -14.47 -7.91 30.38
CA ASP A 140 -13.79 -8.81 31.33
C ASP A 140 -12.36 -9.17 30.88
N SER A 141 -11.97 -8.74 29.67
CA SER A 141 -10.61 -8.97 29.15
C SER A 141 -9.60 -8.29 30.04
N LYS A 142 -8.52 -9.01 30.38
CA LYS A 142 -7.44 -8.44 31.18
C LYS A 142 -6.47 -7.65 30.33
N VAL A 143 -6.01 -6.53 30.86
CA VAL A 143 -5.01 -5.65 30.26
C VAL A 143 -4.01 -5.22 31.34
N LYS A 144 -2.73 -5.31 31.02
CA LYS A 144 -1.67 -4.79 31.88
C LYS A 144 -1.38 -3.34 31.49
N ILE A 145 -1.37 -2.43 32.45
CA ILE A 145 -1.03 -1.02 32.24
C ILE A 145 0.14 -0.62 33.13
N LEU A 146 0.95 0.32 32.64
CA LEU A 146 1.97 0.98 33.43
C LEU A 146 1.38 2.28 34.00
N GLU A 147 1.19 2.32 35.31
CA GLU A 147 0.67 3.49 36.01
C GLU A 147 1.56 3.84 37.19
N ALA A 148 2.00 5.10 37.28
CA ALA A 148 2.88 5.59 38.34
C ALA A 148 4.15 4.74 38.54
N GLY A 149 4.69 4.19 37.44
CA GLY A 149 5.89 3.34 37.46
C GLY A 149 5.65 1.89 37.93
N GLN A 150 4.38 1.48 38.12
CA GLN A 150 4.02 0.12 38.49
C GLN A 150 3.13 -0.52 37.43
N ILE A 151 3.39 -1.80 37.12
CA ILE A 151 2.54 -2.58 36.23
C ILE A 151 1.33 -3.06 37.03
N ARG A 152 0.12 -2.76 36.54
CA ARG A 152 -1.15 -3.18 37.11
C ARG A 152 -1.92 -3.98 36.07
N GLU A 153 -2.48 -5.11 36.47
CA GLU A 153 -3.43 -5.85 35.65
C GLU A 153 -4.84 -5.41 36.05
N LEU A 154 -5.63 -4.97 35.07
CA LEU A 154 -7.01 -4.55 35.22
C LEU A 154 -7.87 -5.25 34.17
N THR A 155 -9.16 -5.32 34.39
CA THR A 155 -10.12 -5.61 33.31
C THR A 155 -10.32 -4.38 32.44
N VAL A 156 -10.74 -4.57 31.19
CA VAL A 156 -11.08 -3.45 30.29
C VAL A 156 -12.22 -2.62 30.88
N GLY A 157 -13.19 -3.22 31.57
CA GLY A 157 -14.25 -2.51 32.28
C GLY A 157 -13.70 -1.57 33.36
N GLU A 158 -12.85 -2.08 34.26
CA GLU A 158 -12.18 -1.26 35.29
C GLU A 158 -11.30 -0.15 34.68
N LEU A 159 -10.65 -0.44 33.55
CA LEU A 159 -9.88 0.55 32.82
C LEU A 159 -10.78 1.68 32.29
N LEU A 160 -11.95 1.34 31.74
CA LEU A 160 -12.90 2.31 31.17
C LEU A 160 -13.63 3.13 32.22
N GLU A 161 -13.85 2.59 33.43
CA GLU A 161 -14.34 3.39 34.56
C GLU A 161 -13.37 4.52 34.92
N LYS A 162 -12.07 4.24 34.82
CA LYS A 162 -11.00 5.18 35.16
C LYS A 162 -10.60 6.10 33.99
N TYR A 163 -10.63 5.57 32.78
CA TYR A 163 -10.34 6.26 31.53
C TYR A 163 -11.50 6.04 30.57
N PRO A 164 -12.57 6.85 30.66
CA PRO A 164 -13.75 6.69 29.83
C PRO A 164 -13.42 6.63 28.34
N GLU A 165 -14.15 5.83 27.57
CA GLU A 165 -13.93 5.67 26.12
C GLU A 165 -13.97 7.00 25.36
N SER A 166 -14.82 7.93 25.80
CA SER A 166 -14.94 9.28 25.25
C SER A 166 -13.74 10.19 25.56
N SER A 167 -12.84 9.76 26.45
CA SER A 167 -11.62 10.46 26.80
C SER A 167 -10.55 10.24 25.74
N LYS A 168 -9.91 11.33 25.30
CA LYS A 168 -8.67 11.27 24.49
C LYS A 168 -7.42 11.00 25.35
N SER A 169 -7.59 10.56 26.60
CA SER A 169 -6.48 10.21 27.49
C SER A 169 -5.64 9.08 26.93
N SER A 170 -4.34 9.20 27.06
CA SER A 170 -3.40 8.14 26.70
C SER A 170 -3.16 7.21 27.90
N VAL A 171 -3.21 5.90 27.65
CA VAL A 171 -2.93 4.84 28.61
C VAL A 171 -1.69 4.08 28.14
N SER A 172 -0.72 3.89 29.04
CA SER A 172 0.47 3.08 28.76
C SER A 172 0.13 1.60 29.01
N VAL A 173 -0.01 0.82 27.96
CA VAL A 173 -0.33 -0.61 28.00
C VAL A 173 0.96 -1.41 27.93
N VAL A 174 1.11 -2.39 28.81
CA VAL A 174 2.24 -3.33 28.79
C VAL A 174 1.81 -4.58 28.06
N LYS A 175 2.48 -4.88 26.94
CA LYS A 175 2.30 -6.11 26.17
C LYS A 175 3.50 -7.02 26.35
N GLN A 176 3.22 -8.32 26.49
CA GLN A 176 4.26 -9.33 26.31
C GLN A 176 4.41 -9.57 24.81
N VAL A 177 5.60 -9.31 24.28
CA VAL A 177 5.97 -9.57 22.89
C VAL A 177 7.06 -10.62 22.86
N GLU A 178 6.96 -11.55 21.90
CA GLU A 178 8.03 -12.49 21.62
C GLU A 178 9.06 -11.81 20.71
N GLN A 179 10.27 -11.61 21.20
CA GLN A 179 11.41 -11.16 20.42
C GLN A 179 12.16 -12.37 19.89
N PHE A 180 12.45 -12.36 18.59
CA PHE A 180 13.15 -13.42 17.89
C PHE A 180 14.57 -12.97 17.55
N GLU A 181 15.55 -13.63 18.15
CA GLU A 181 16.97 -13.33 18.00
C GLU A 181 17.66 -14.46 17.24
N VAL A 182 18.16 -14.19 16.03
CA VAL A 182 18.99 -15.15 15.29
C VAL A 182 20.36 -15.21 15.96
N THR A 183 20.78 -16.39 16.36
CA THR A 183 22.04 -16.66 17.06
C THR A 183 22.55 -18.05 16.68
N THR A 184 23.63 -18.50 17.29
CA THR A 184 24.16 -19.87 17.13
C THR A 184 24.04 -20.64 18.43
N VAL A 185 24.06 -21.97 18.34
CA VAL A 185 24.08 -22.84 19.54
C VAL A 185 25.28 -22.46 20.43
N LYS A 186 26.43 -22.18 19.83
CA LYS A 186 27.63 -21.74 20.53
C LYS A 186 27.43 -20.41 21.29
N GLU A 187 26.85 -19.40 20.65
CA GLU A 187 26.59 -18.09 21.27
C GLU A 187 25.64 -18.19 22.46
N ILE A 188 24.58 -19.02 22.38
CA ILE A 188 23.66 -19.29 23.49
C ILE A 188 24.42 -19.86 24.70
N LEU A 189 25.45 -20.68 24.46
CA LEU A 189 26.21 -21.37 25.51
C LEU A 189 27.31 -20.51 26.14
N ASP A 190 27.87 -19.61 25.34
CA ASP A 190 28.90 -18.65 25.75
C ASP A 190 28.28 -17.45 26.49
N ASP A 191 26.96 -17.24 26.37
CA ASP A 191 26.22 -16.23 27.12
C ASP A 191 26.20 -16.55 28.63
N GLN A 192 27.04 -15.81 29.39
CA GLN A 192 27.15 -15.95 30.85
C GLN A 192 25.88 -15.56 31.61
N SER A 193 24.93 -14.87 30.96
CA SER A 193 23.63 -14.54 31.55
C SER A 193 22.61 -15.68 31.42
N THR A 194 22.89 -16.67 30.58
CA THR A 194 22.02 -17.81 30.32
C THR A 194 22.34 -18.98 31.26
N ASP A 195 21.38 -19.35 32.10
CA ASP A 195 21.47 -20.54 32.96
C ASP A 195 21.26 -21.79 32.11
N LYS A 196 22.28 -22.67 32.10
CA LYS A 196 22.34 -23.86 31.23
C LYS A 196 21.22 -24.88 31.48
N ASN A 197 20.57 -24.81 32.64
CA ASN A 197 19.48 -25.72 33.02
C ASN A 197 18.11 -25.06 32.98
N LYS A 198 18.01 -23.76 32.64
CA LYS A 198 16.72 -23.10 32.50
C LYS A 198 16.12 -23.38 31.12
N PRO A 199 14.80 -23.58 31.06
CA PRO A 199 14.12 -23.73 29.79
C PRO A 199 14.24 -22.43 28.99
N ILE A 200 14.63 -22.58 27.73
CA ILE A 200 14.65 -21.55 26.71
C ILE A 200 13.70 -21.96 25.59
N LYS A 201 13.07 -20.98 24.96
CA LYS A 201 12.27 -21.19 23.75
C LYS A 201 13.18 -21.00 22.54
N ILE A 202 13.22 -21.99 21.66
CA ILE A 202 14.03 -21.92 20.45
C ILE A 202 13.26 -22.33 19.20
N ILE A 203 13.86 -21.99 18.06
CA ILE A 203 13.52 -22.54 16.76
C ILE A 203 14.83 -23.04 16.15
N LYS A 204 14.92 -24.33 15.80
CA LYS A 204 16.15 -24.97 15.29
C LYS A 204 16.61 -24.46 13.92
N LYS A 205 15.91 -23.48 13.35
CA LYS A 205 16.21 -22.78 12.11
C LYS A 205 16.09 -21.29 12.37
N PRO A 206 16.75 -20.44 11.56
CA PRO A 206 16.51 -19.00 11.61
C PRO A 206 15.00 -18.73 11.47
N TYR A 207 14.44 -18.01 12.42
CA TYR A 207 13.02 -17.70 12.50
C TYR A 207 12.61 -16.88 11.29
N LYS A 208 11.49 -17.29 10.71
CA LYS A 208 10.73 -16.51 9.74
C LYS A 208 9.46 -16.09 10.46
N LEU A 209 9.14 -14.80 10.43
CA LEU A 209 7.92 -14.21 10.99
C LEU A 209 6.72 -15.14 10.77
N LYS A 210 5.97 -15.48 11.83
CA LYS A 210 4.69 -16.24 11.71
C LYS A 210 3.59 -15.39 11.09
N SER A 211 3.58 -14.11 11.46
CA SER A 211 2.67 -13.10 10.94
C SER A 211 3.31 -11.73 11.02
N THR A 212 2.81 -10.80 10.20
CA THR A 212 3.26 -9.41 10.14
C THR A 212 2.17 -8.55 9.50
N THR A 213 2.31 -7.24 9.45
CA THR A 213 1.48 -6.36 8.61
C THR A 213 2.18 -6.00 7.30
N VAL A 214 1.44 -5.45 6.34
CA VAL A 214 2.04 -4.93 5.10
C VAL A 214 2.99 -3.77 5.42
N ASP A 215 2.62 -2.89 6.34
CA ASP A 215 3.47 -1.78 6.77
C ASP A 215 4.78 -2.25 7.38
N GLU A 216 4.74 -3.28 8.23
CA GLU A 216 5.94 -3.89 8.82
C GLU A 216 6.87 -4.49 7.76
N LEU A 217 6.32 -5.15 6.73
CA LEU A 217 7.11 -5.68 5.62
C LEU A 217 7.78 -4.58 4.78
N LEU A 218 7.14 -3.42 4.69
CA LEU A 218 7.61 -2.28 3.91
C LEU A 218 8.28 -1.21 4.77
N MET A 219 8.58 -1.49 6.04
CA MET A 219 9.26 -0.54 6.92
C MET A 219 10.60 -0.10 6.33
N GLY A 220 10.78 1.22 6.21
CA GLY A 220 11.99 1.83 5.63
C GLY A 220 11.92 2.11 4.14
N GLU A 221 10.81 1.76 3.48
CA GLU A 221 10.57 2.09 2.08
C GLU A 221 9.95 3.50 1.94
N THR A 222 10.48 4.31 1.03
CA THR A 222 10.19 5.76 0.96
C THR A 222 8.93 6.12 0.17
N ASP A 223 8.37 5.17 -0.57
CA ASP A 223 7.27 5.42 -1.52
C ASP A 223 5.90 4.99 -0.95
N VAL A 224 5.84 4.77 0.36
CA VAL A 224 4.65 4.31 1.09
C VAL A 224 4.11 5.42 1.98
N THR A 225 2.82 5.69 1.86
CA THR A 225 2.08 6.61 2.74
C THR A 225 0.99 5.87 3.51
N ASP A 226 0.57 6.38 4.67
CA ASP A 226 -0.51 5.80 5.49
C ASP A 226 -1.86 5.67 4.73
N ALA A 227 -2.04 6.42 3.66
CA ALA A 227 -3.23 6.37 2.80
C ALA A 227 -3.11 5.41 1.62
N SER A 228 -1.99 4.68 1.49
CA SER A 228 -1.75 3.78 0.36
C SER A 228 -2.62 2.54 0.46
N VAL A 229 -3.07 2.06 -0.70
CA VAL A 229 -3.70 0.75 -0.83
C VAL A 229 -2.70 -0.20 -1.47
N PHE A 230 -2.59 -1.40 -0.92
CA PHE A 230 -1.68 -2.42 -1.43
C PHE A 230 -2.46 -3.54 -2.10
N TYR A 231 -2.02 -3.95 -3.27
CA TYR A 231 -2.40 -5.24 -3.81
C TYR A 231 -1.34 -6.28 -3.43
N VAL A 232 -1.75 -7.29 -2.68
CA VAL A 232 -0.87 -8.38 -2.22
C VAL A 232 -1.28 -9.67 -2.92
N LYS A 233 -0.34 -10.26 -3.66
CA LYS A 233 -0.58 -11.48 -4.43
C LYS A 233 0.50 -12.52 -4.19
N ASN A 234 0.10 -13.76 -3.88
CA ASN A 234 0.96 -14.92 -3.94
C ASN A 234 1.41 -15.19 -5.37
N VAL A 235 2.72 -15.41 -5.57
CA VAL A 235 3.28 -15.82 -6.85
C VAL A 235 2.95 -17.30 -7.08
N GLY A 236 2.01 -17.55 -7.99
CA GLY A 236 1.60 -18.87 -8.41
C GLY A 236 2.39 -19.39 -9.61
N ARG A 237 2.21 -20.68 -9.94
CA ARG A 237 2.81 -21.29 -11.14
C ARG A 237 2.22 -20.75 -12.45
N ASP A 238 1.06 -20.11 -12.36
CA ASP A 238 0.35 -19.54 -13.50
C ASP A 238 0.80 -18.10 -13.81
N ASP A 239 1.58 -17.46 -12.93
CA ASP A 239 2.11 -16.09 -13.11
C ASP A 239 3.33 -16.06 -14.06
N LYS A 240 3.18 -16.66 -15.24
CA LYS A 240 4.24 -16.84 -16.25
C LYS A 240 4.69 -15.54 -16.91
N GLN A 241 3.87 -14.50 -16.84
CA GLN A 241 4.16 -13.16 -17.34
C GLN A 241 4.86 -12.27 -16.30
N GLY A 242 5.33 -12.87 -15.20
CA GLY A 242 6.05 -12.13 -14.17
C GLY A 242 5.15 -11.14 -13.42
N ILE A 243 5.77 -10.15 -12.80
CA ILE A 243 5.08 -9.07 -12.11
C ILE A 243 4.18 -8.28 -13.07
N TRP A 244 4.60 -8.08 -14.32
CA TRP A 244 3.79 -7.40 -15.33
C TRP A 244 2.41 -8.03 -15.46
N GLY A 245 2.35 -9.36 -15.60
CA GLY A 245 1.08 -10.09 -15.73
C GLY A 245 0.27 -10.06 -14.45
N ILE A 246 0.94 -10.11 -13.29
CA ILE A 246 0.30 -9.96 -11.99
C ILE A 246 -0.42 -8.60 -11.88
N VAL A 247 0.27 -7.50 -12.23
CA VAL A 247 -0.30 -6.14 -12.21
C VAL A 247 -1.42 -6.00 -13.24
N HIS A 248 -1.21 -6.45 -14.46
CA HIS A 248 -2.21 -6.39 -15.52
C HIS A 248 -3.50 -7.12 -15.11
N ASN A 249 -3.37 -8.38 -14.71
CA ASN A 249 -4.51 -9.22 -14.38
C ASN A 249 -5.23 -8.75 -13.11
N SER A 250 -4.52 -8.16 -12.16
CA SER A 250 -5.14 -7.58 -10.97
C SER A 250 -5.98 -6.36 -11.30
N LEU A 251 -5.45 -5.43 -12.10
CA LEU A 251 -6.18 -4.24 -12.53
C LEU A 251 -7.44 -4.62 -13.34
N VAL A 252 -7.29 -5.47 -14.36
CA VAL A 252 -8.42 -5.87 -15.21
C VAL A 252 -9.52 -6.58 -14.40
N ARG A 253 -9.18 -7.58 -13.58
CA ARG A 253 -10.18 -8.36 -12.83
C ARG A 253 -10.85 -7.56 -11.72
N ASN A 254 -10.09 -6.76 -10.98
CA ASN A 254 -10.61 -6.09 -9.79
C ASN A 254 -11.50 -4.88 -10.17
N PHE A 255 -11.13 -4.10 -11.19
CA PHE A 255 -11.97 -3.03 -11.70
C PHE A 255 -13.25 -3.56 -12.38
N ALA A 256 -13.17 -4.71 -13.06
CA ALA A 256 -14.35 -5.39 -13.60
C ALA A 256 -15.31 -5.91 -12.51
N SER A 257 -14.78 -6.27 -11.33
CA SER A 257 -15.59 -6.77 -10.21
C SER A 257 -16.39 -5.68 -9.48
N GLY A 258 -15.99 -4.41 -9.62
CA GLY A 258 -16.78 -3.22 -9.31
C GLY A 258 -16.36 -2.42 -8.08
N ILE A 259 -16.49 -1.10 -8.21
CA ILE A 259 -15.99 -0.03 -7.35
C ILE A 259 -17.16 0.63 -6.66
N ALA A 260 -17.27 0.57 -5.34
CA ALA A 260 -18.30 1.31 -4.65
C ALA A 260 -17.93 2.80 -4.55
N ILE A 261 -18.84 3.67 -4.97
CA ILE A 261 -18.73 5.12 -4.95
C ILE A 261 -20.02 5.66 -4.32
N ARG A 262 -19.87 6.48 -3.28
CA ARG A 262 -20.99 7.06 -2.53
C ARG A 262 -21.29 8.48 -3.02
N ARG A 263 -22.55 8.71 -3.44
CA ARG A 263 -23.08 10.05 -3.75
C ARG A 263 -24.24 10.36 -2.80
N HIS A 264 -24.05 11.35 -1.91
CA HIS A 264 -25.00 11.68 -0.83
C HIS A 264 -25.26 10.48 0.11
N GLU A 265 -26.50 9.99 0.20
CA GLU A 265 -26.87 8.82 1.03
C GLU A 265 -26.80 7.49 0.26
N GLU A 266 -26.49 7.50 -1.05
CA GLU A 266 -26.54 6.33 -1.92
C GLU A 266 -25.13 5.78 -2.18
N ILE A 267 -24.87 4.50 -1.87
CA ILE A 267 -23.68 3.77 -2.29
C ILE A 267 -24.00 3.06 -3.61
N LYS A 268 -23.27 3.39 -4.68
CA LYS A 268 -23.41 2.73 -5.99
C LYS A 268 -22.13 1.99 -6.32
N LYS A 269 -22.23 0.72 -6.72
CA LYS A 269 -21.10 -0.08 -7.20
C LYS A 269 -20.94 0.12 -8.71
N TYR A 270 -19.90 0.85 -9.11
CA TYR A 270 -19.52 1.15 -10.48
C TYR A 270 -18.52 0.12 -10.98
N GLN A 271 -18.97 -0.76 -11.86
CA GLN A 271 -18.09 -1.67 -12.58
C GLN A 271 -17.58 -0.96 -13.83
N VAL A 272 -16.26 -1.03 -14.07
CA VAL A 272 -15.70 -0.57 -15.32
C VAL A 272 -15.00 -1.74 -16.00
N ALA A 273 -15.43 -2.03 -17.23
CA ALA A 273 -14.78 -3.03 -18.05
C ALA A 273 -13.50 -2.44 -18.62
N ILE A 274 -12.36 -2.94 -18.18
CA ILE A 274 -11.06 -2.65 -18.79
C ILE A 274 -10.87 -3.67 -19.93
N PRO A 275 -10.74 -3.22 -21.19
CA PRO A 275 -10.42 -4.12 -22.30
C PRO A 275 -9.14 -4.90 -22.05
N VAL A 276 -9.09 -6.15 -22.48
CA VAL A 276 -7.92 -7.03 -22.26
C VAL A 276 -6.68 -6.55 -23.01
N ASP A 277 -6.88 -5.75 -24.07
CA ASP A 277 -5.85 -5.13 -24.91
C ASP A 277 -5.61 -3.64 -24.55
N ALA A 278 -6.11 -3.18 -23.40
CA ALA A 278 -6.01 -1.77 -23.01
C ALA A 278 -4.57 -1.31 -22.72
N ASP A 279 -3.64 -2.25 -22.54
CA ASP A 279 -2.21 -2.05 -22.35
C ASP A 279 -1.43 -1.92 -23.68
N GLU A 280 -2.04 -2.27 -24.82
CA GLU A 280 -1.41 -2.26 -26.14
C GLU A 280 -0.91 -0.87 -26.57
N ARG A 281 0.07 -0.85 -27.49
CA ARG A 281 0.58 0.40 -28.04
C ARG A 281 -0.48 1.11 -28.86
N LEU A 282 -0.55 2.43 -28.72
CA LEU A 282 -1.41 3.28 -29.53
C LEU A 282 -0.93 3.29 -30.99
N ALA A 283 -1.79 3.74 -31.91
CA ALA A 283 -1.49 3.81 -33.35
C ALA A 283 -0.23 4.64 -33.68
N ASN A 284 0.11 5.60 -32.82
CA ASN A 284 1.33 6.41 -32.92
C ASN A 284 2.56 5.74 -32.26
N HIS A 285 2.48 4.45 -31.94
CA HIS A 285 3.48 3.66 -31.23
C HIS A 285 3.81 4.10 -29.79
N SER A 286 3.11 5.09 -29.24
CA SER A 286 3.27 5.44 -27.83
C SER A 286 2.57 4.42 -26.92
N SER A 287 3.09 4.23 -25.71
CA SER A 287 2.46 3.36 -24.72
C SER A 287 1.08 3.89 -24.33
N SER A 288 0.09 2.99 -24.17
CA SER A 288 -1.23 3.34 -23.64
C SER A 288 -1.15 3.86 -22.20
N PHE A 289 -2.26 4.44 -21.72
CA PHE A 289 -2.40 4.82 -20.32
C PHE A 289 -2.12 3.63 -19.38
N LEU A 290 -2.80 2.50 -19.63
CA LEU A 290 -2.65 1.30 -18.81
C LEU A 290 -1.25 0.70 -18.96
N GLY A 291 -0.68 0.67 -20.17
CA GLY A 291 0.67 0.16 -20.41
C GLY A 291 1.74 0.97 -19.65
N ARG A 292 1.63 2.29 -19.58
CA ARG A 292 2.53 3.13 -18.75
C ARG A 292 2.36 2.86 -17.26
N MET A 293 1.11 2.78 -16.79
CA MET A 293 0.79 2.49 -15.39
C MET A 293 1.35 1.12 -14.98
N ILE A 294 1.09 0.07 -15.76
CA ILE A 294 1.61 -1.29 -15.49
C ILE A 294 3.13 -1.29 -15.47
N SER A 295 3.78 -0.62 -16.43
CA SER A 295 5.24 -0.51 -16.46
C SER A 295 5.79 0.15 -15.20
N ASP A 296 5.17 1.25 -14.75
CA ASP A 296 5.59 1.97 -13.53
C ASP A 296 5.41 1.08 -12.29
N LYS A 297 4.22 0.49 -12.12
CA LYS A 297 3.91 -0.41 -10.99
C LYS A 297 4.77 -1.66 -10.96
N THR A 298 5.09 -2.23 -12.12
CA THR A 298 6.00 -3.37 -12.21
C THR A 298 7.38 -3.00 -11.66
N SER A 299 7.92 -1.85 -12.05
CA SER A 299 9.26 -1.39 -11.64
C SER A 299 9.37 -1.01 -10.17
N LYS A 300 8.25 -0.62 -9.55
CA LYS A 300 8.17 -0.17 -8.15
C LYS A 300 7.60 -1.22 -7.19
N SER A 301 7.21 -2.38 -7.71
CA SER A 301 6.67 -3.45 -6.88
C SER A 301 7.72 -4.04 -5.93
N TYR A 302 7.24 -4.57 -4.82
CA TYR A 302 8.05 -5.27 -3.83
C TYR A 302 7.78 -6.78 -3.92
N VAL A 303 8.82 -7.59 -3.78
CA VAL A 303 8.74 -9.05 -3.78
C VAL A 303 9.24 -9.58 -2.45
N TYR A 304 8.36 -10.15 -1.64
CA TYR A 304 8.73 -10.73 -0.34
C TYR A 304 8.79 -12.24 -0.44
N ASN A 305 9.95 -12.79 -0.15
CA ASN A 305 10.17 -14.22 -0.08
C ASN A 305 9.97 -14.71 1.35
N TYR A 306 8.79 -15.26 1.64
CA TYR A 306 8.44 -15.75 2.97
C TYR A 306 9.16 -17.06 3.32
N GLU A 307 9.85 -17.70 2.37
CA GLU A 307 10.75 -18.82 2.64
C GLU A 307 12.16 -18.42 3.06
N ASN A 308 12.59 -17.17 2.92
CA ASN A 308 13.90 -16.75 3.44
C ASN A 308 13.88 -15.39 4.15
N GLY A 309 12.70 -14.77 4.25
CA GLY A 309 12.47 -13.51 4.93
C GLY A 309 13.05 -12.30 4.21
N LYS A 310 13.36 -12.39 2.91
CA LYS A 310 14.02 -11.31 2.17
C LYS A 310 13.04 -10.51 1.32
N MET A 311 13.23 -9.19 1.35
CA MET A 311 12.59 -8.24 0.45
C MET A 311 13.45 -8.07 -0.81
N GLY A 312 12.79 -8.02 -1.97
CA GLY A 312 13.40 -7.77 -3.27
C GLY A 312 12.58 -6.77 -4.08
N ARG A 313 13.20 -6.23 -5.14
CA ARG A 313 12.61 -5.26 -6.06
C ARG A 313 12.85 -5.60 -7.54
N ASN A 314 13.37 -6.79 -7.83
CA ASN A 314 13.67 -7.17 -9.20
C ASN A 314 12.39 -7.71 -9.88
N PRO A 315 11.81 -7.00 -10.86
CA PRO A 315 10.57 -7.44 -11.49
C PRO A 315 10.71 -8.67 -12.39
N ASP A 316 11.94 -8.99 -12.80
CA ASP A 316 12.24 -10.10 -13.70
C ASP A 316 12.52 -11.41 -12.95
N LEU A 317 12.61 -11.36 -11.63
CA LEU A 317 13.00 -12.52 -10.80
C LEU A 317 11.94 -12.77 -9.73
N ILE A 318 11.00 -13.66 -10.05
CA ILE A 318 10.00 -14.17 -9.10
C ILE A 318 10.01 -15.70 -9.03
N TYR A 319 9.69 -16.23 -7.85
CA TYR A 319 9.74 -17.65 -7.54
C TYR A 319 8.38 -18.15 -7.04
N PRO A 320 7.67 -18.94 -7.87
CA PRO A 320 6.36 -19.46 -7.51
C PRO A 320 6.34 -20.29 -6.22
N GLY A 321 5.31 -20.10 -5.41
CA GLY A 321 5.03 -20.88 -4.21
C GLY A 321 5.87 -20.51 -2.98
N GLN A 322 6.72 -19.49 -3.07
CA GLN A 322 7.53 -19.00 -1.96
C GLN A 322 7.58 -17.46 -1.83
N GLU A 323 6.87 -16.74 -2.71
CA GLU A 323 6.90 -15.28 -2.76
C GLU A 323 5.50 -14.67 -2.83
N ILE A 324 5.40 -13.44 -2.32
CA ILE A 324 4.32 -12.51 -2.61
C ILE A 324 4.86 -11.28 -3.34
N VAL A 325 4.04 -10.73 -4.22
CA VAL A 325 4.23 -9.43 -4.83
C VAL A 325 3.31 -8.44 -4.12
N ILE A 326 3.88 -7.30 -3.71
CA ILE A 326 3.17 -6.20 -3.07
C ILE A 326 3.29 -4.99 -3.99
N ILE A 327 2.15 -4.48 -4.45
CA ILE A 327 2.07 -3.32 -5.35
C ILE A 327 1.31 -2.22 -4.63
N SER A 328 1.94 -1.04 -4.49
CA SER A 328 1.31 0.12 -3.89
C SER A 328 0.52 0.92 -4.92
N PHE A 329 -0.62 1.46 -4.48
CA PHE A 329 -1.46 2.38 -5.23
C PHE A 329 -1.85 3.57 -4.35
N THR A 330 -1.81 4.76 -4.92
CA THR A 330 -2.41 5.95 -4.31
C THR A 330 -3.91 6.01 -4.61
N PRO A 331 -4.70 6.67 -3.76
CA PRO A 331 -6.09 7.00 -4.07
C PRO A 331 -6.24 7.66 -5.45
N GLU A 332 -5.37 8.60 -5.77
CA GLU A 332 -5.40 9.36 -7.02
C GLU A 332 -5.22 8.45 -8.24
N GLU A 333 -4.27 7.51 -8.20
CA GLU A 333 -4.03 6.57 -9.30
C GLU A 333 -5.24 5.66 -9.56
N LEU A 334 -5.88 5.18 -8.50
CA LEU A 334 -7.07 4.32 -8.62
C LEU A 334 -8.26 5.09 -9.20
N ALA A 335 -8.41 6.37 -8.84
CA ALA A 335 -9.39 7.27 -9.42
C ALA A 335 -9.10 7.57 -10.90
N GLU A 336 -7.84 7.80 -11.27
CA GLU A 336 -7.42 8.03 -12.66
C GLU A 336 -7.74 6.83 -13.56
N ILE A 337 -7.48 5.60 -13.09
CA ILE A 337 -7.82 4.38 -13.82
C ILE A 337 -9.32 4.32 -14.09
N TYR A 338 -10.14 4.57 -13.06
CA TYR A 338 -11.59 4.57 -13.19
C TYR A 338 -12.08 5.61 -14.21
N GLN A 339 -11.65 6.88 -14.06
CA GLN A 339 -12.04 7.96 -14.95
C GLN A 339 -11.67 7.66 -16.41
N HIS A 340 -10.47 7.12 -16.64
CA HIS A 340 -9.99 6.80 -17.98
C HIS A 340 -10.90 5.83 -18.73
N PHE A 341 -11.38 4.79 -18.04
CA PHE A 341 -12.18 3.73 -18.67
C PHE A 341 -13.68 4.02 -18.65
N VAL A 342 -14.19 4.79 -17.70
CA VAL A 342 -15.59 5.24 -17.71
C VAL A 342 -15.84 6.27 -18.81
N ALA A 343 -14.95 7.26 -18.97
CA ALA A 343 -15.08 8.28 -20.02
C ALA A 343 -15.10 7.68 -21.44
N ARG A 344 -14.46 6.52 -21.62
CA ARG A 344 -14.45 5.77 -22.90
C ARG A 344 -15.62 4.81 -23.08
N SER A 345 -16.31 4.46 -22.00
CA SER A 345 -17.44 3.51 -22.04
C SER A 345 -18.76 4.15 -22.47
N GLY A 346 -18.82 5.48 -22.63
CA GLY A 346 -19.96 6.20 -23.19
C GLY A 346 -21.29 5.80 -22.55
N LEU A 347 -21.49 6.18 -21.29
CA LEU A 347 -22.81 6.19 -20.66
C LEU A 347 -23.39 7.61 -20.68
#